data_AF-A0A8C1LGU6-F1
#
_entry.id   AF-A0A8C1LGU6-F1
#
_cell.length_a   1.000
_cell.length_b   1.000
_cell.length_c   1.000
_cell.angle_alpha   90.00
_cell.angle_beta   90.00
_cell.angle_gamma   90.00
#
_symmetry.space_group_name_H-M   'P 1'
#
loop_
_entity.id
_entity.type
_entity.pdbx_description
1 polymer ?
#
loop_
_entity_poly.entity_id
_entity_poly.type
_entity_poly.pdbx_seq_one_letter_code
_entity_poly.pdbx_strand_id
1 'polypeptide(L)'
;MSTPAVSCVIRKIKAIGGIILTASHNPGGPDRDFSIKFNTASGGPAPEAVTNKIFQLSRTIEEFAICPELRVDLGTIGKQSFDLENKFKPFTVEIVDPVESYANSLRNIFDFAVLKELLSGDNHIQIRLDAMHGVTGLYVKKILCEELGSPANSAINCVPREDFGGDHPDPDLTYATDLVETMKSGQYDFGAAFDGDGDCNMILGKQGFFVNPSDSVAVIAANIFCIPYFQHAGVRGFARSMPTSAALDMVARATKIQLYETPTGWRYFGSLMDAGRLSLCGEESFGTGSDYIREKDGLWAVLAWLSIQAVRRQSVEDIMADHWRTYGRNYYTRFDYEEVDLDAAVEMMLDLELMISDRAFIGQAADNFEYSDPVDGTLSRNQGLRVVFKGGSRIIFRLSGSDSFGATVRLYIDSYEKDINKIFQDPQKPSSVGGPVLL
;
A
#
# COMPACT_ATOMS: atom_id res chain seq x y z
N MET A 1 -13.47 -11.31 1.95
CA MET A 1 -13.23 -10.19 2.89
C MET A 1 -11.91 -9.57 2.49
N SER A 2 -11.80 -8.24 2.40
CA SER A 2 -10.54 -7.56 2.05
C SER A 2 -9.48 -7.74 3.13
N THR A 3 -8.20 -7.65 2.77
CA THR A 3 -7.08 -7.72 3.72
C THR A 3 -7.19 -6.67 4.84
N PRO A 4 -7.53 -5.40 4.56
CA PRO A 4 -7.78 -4.41 5.62
C PRO A 4 -8.95 -4.78 6.53
N ALA A 5 -10.04 -5.34 5.98
CA ALA A 5 -11.20 -5.77 6.76
C ALA A 5 -10.87 -6.96 7.67
N VAL A 6 -10.04 -7.92 7.21
CA VAL A 6 -9.54 -9.01 8.06
C VAL A 6 -8.72 -8.45 9.23
N SER A 7 -7.78 -7.54 8.97
CA SER A 7 -6.99 -6.87 10.01
C SER A 7 -7.89 -6.17 11.04
N CYS A 8 -8.90 -5.44 10.57
CA CYS A 8 -9.90 -4.78 11.40
C CYS A 8 -10.68 -5.77 12.28
N VAL A 9 -11.18 -6.88 11.71
CA VAL A 9 -11.96 -7.87 12.43
C VAL A 9 -11.12 -8.58 13.48
N ILE A 10 -9.90 -9.04 13.14
CA ILE A 10 -8.97 -9.69 14.09
C ILE A 10 -8.79 -8.80 15.33
N ARG A 11 -8.51 -7.52 15.13
CA ARG A 11 -8.28 -6.55 16.21
C ARG A 11 -9.54 -6.31 17.03
N LYS A 12 -10.68 -6.13 16.36
CA LYS A 12 -11.98 -5.87 17.01
C LYS A 12 -12.41 -7.00 17.93
N ILE A 13 -12.32 -8.26 17.47
CA ILE A 13 -12.78 -9.43 18.22
C ILE A 13 -11.66 -10.10 19.03
N LYS A 14 -10.43 -9.57 18.97
CA LYS A 14 -9.23 -10.12 19.61
C LYS A 14 -8.97 -11.58 19.18
N ALA A 15 -9.11 -11.85 17.90
CA ALA A 15 -8.80 -13.16 17.34
C ALA A 15 -7.30 -13.47 17.47
N ILE A 16 -6.93 -14.76 17.47
CA ILE A 16 -5.52 -15.19 17.53
C ILE A 16 -4.75 -14.89 16.24
N GLY A 17 -5.46 -14.62 15.15
CA GLY A 17 -4.94 -14.42 13.81
C GLY A 17 -6.03 -14.61 12.75
N GLY A 18 -5.64 -14.64 11.49
CA GLY A 18 -6.53 -14.89 10.36
C GLY A 18 -5.78 -15.42 9.15
N ILE A 19 -6.47 -16.24 8.37
CA ILE A 19 -5.97 -16.76 7.09
C ILE A 19 -6.69 -15.98 5.99
N ILE A 20 -5.92 -15.43 5.05
CA ILE A 20 -6.42 -14.63 3.94
C ILE A 20 -6.04 -15.34 2.65
N LEU A 21 -7.05 -15.72 1.87
CA LEU A 21 -6.87 -16.39 0.58
C LEU A 21 -6.78 -15.30 -0.50
N THR A 22 -5.56 -14.95 -0.88
CA THR A 22 -5.29 -13.88 -1.85
C THR A 22 -3.85 -13.92 -2.34
N ALA A 23 -3.67 -13.63 -3.62
CA ALA A 23 -2.38 -13.37 -4.25
C ALA A 23 -2.16 -11.85 -4.53
N SER A 24 -2.91 -10.97 -3.85
CA SER A 24 -2.79 -9.50 -3.97
C SER A 24 -3.04 -9.00 -5.41
N HIS A 25 -1.99 -8.56 -6.10
CA HIS A 25 -2.00 -7.99 -7.45
C HIS A 25 -1.81 -9.05 -8.54
N ASN A 26 -1.45 -10.27 -8.16
CA ASN A 26 -1.29 -11.38 -9.09
C ASN A 26 -2.65 -11.78 -9.71
N PRO A 27 -2.64 -12.25 -10.97
CA PRO A 27 -3.86 -12.62 -11.68
C PRO A 27 -4.49 -13.87 -11.07
N GLY A 28 -5.81 -13.97 -11.18
CA GLY A 28 -6.62 -15.09 -10.68
C GLY A 28 -7.18 -15.95 -11.81
N GLY A 29 -7.75 -17.10 -11.45
CA GLY A 29 -8.36 -18.05 -12.37
C GLY A 29 -7.68 -19.43 -12.34
N PRO A 30 -8.23 -20.42 -13.07
CA PRO A 30 -7.82 -21.82 -12.95
C PRO A 30 -6.34 -22.11 -13.28
N ASP A 31 -5.76 -21.33 -14.19
CA ASP A 31 -4.39 -21.49 -14.69
C ASP A 31 -3.44 -20.39 -14.16
N ARG A 32 -3.83 -19.71 -13.07
CA ARG A 32 -3.16 -18.53 -12.53
C ARG A 32 -2.80 -18.71 -11.05
N ASP A 33 -2.40 -17.62 -10.40
CA ASP A 33 -1.82 -17.66 -9.07
C ASP A 33 -2.85 -17.85 -7.97
N PHE A 34 -2.41 -18.49 -6.88
CA PHE A 34 -3.14 -18.56 -5.62
C PHE A 34 -2.17 -18.49 -4.46
N SER A 35 -2.56 -17.83 -3.37
CA SER A 35 -1.69 -17.65 -2.21
C SER A 35 -2.49 -17.61 -0.91
N ILE A 36 -1.82 -18.00 0.17
CA ILE A 36 -2.37 -18.05 1.52
C ILE A 36 -1.52 -17.13 2.40
N LYS A 37 -2.07 -15.97 2.76
CA LYS A 37 -1.46 -15.05 3.74
C LYS A 37 -1.94 -15.44 5.15
N PHE A 38 -1.06 -15.30 6.14
CA PHE A 38 -1.39 -15.53 7.55
C PHE A 38 -1.08 -14.29 8.38
N ASN A 39 -2.11 -13.77 9.06
CA ASN A 39 -2.00 -12.66 10.00
C ASN A 39 -2.09 -13.17 11.44
N THR A 40 -1.38 -12.49 12.34
CA THR A 40 -1.35 -12.84 13.77
C THR A 40 -2.35 -12.01 14.59
N ALA A 41 -2.38 -12.21 15.91
CA ALA A 41 -3.30 -11.53 16.82
C ALA A 41 -3.21 -9.98 16.80
N SER A 42 -2.10 -9.39 16.33
CA SER A 42 -2.00 -7.94 16.13
C SER A 42 -2.94 -7.43 15.03
N GLY A 43 -3.38 -8.33 14.15
CA GLY A 43 -4.10 -8.05 12.90
C GLY A 43 -3.18 -7.90 11.69
N GLY A 44 -1.85 -7.94 11.86
CA GLY A 44 -0.88 -7.75 10.78
C GLY A 44 -0.22 -9.05 10.30
N PRO A 45 0.59 -8.97 9.24
CA PRO A 45 1.29 -10.12 8.68
C PRO A 45 2.13 -10.86 9.73
N ALA A 46 2.24 -12.18 9.59
CA ALA A 46 3.07 -12.97 10.47
C ALA A 46 4.55 -12.52 10.44
N PRO A 47 5.20 -12.34 11.61
CA PRO A 47 6.62 -12.00 11.67
C PRO A 47 7.47 -13.21 11.25
N GLU A 48 8.76 -12.96 10.96
CA GLU A 48 9.67 -13.96 10.41
C GLU A 48 9.81 -15.21 11.30
N ALA A 49 9.81 -15.04 12.62
CA ALA A 49 9.83 -16.16 13.55
C ALA A 49 8.65 -17.12 13.36
N VAL A 50 7.46 -16.59 13.04
CA VAL A 50 6.24 -17.38 12.80
C VAL A 50 6.29 -18.01 11.41
N THR A 51 6.66 -17.27 10.37
CA THR A 51 6.74 -17.82 9.01
C THR A 51 7.84 -18.89 8.90
N ASN A 52 9.01 -18.67 9.52
CA ASN A 52 10.06 -19.68 9.61
C ASN A 52 9.58 -20.93 10.36
N LYS A 53 8.80 -20.76 11.44
CA LYS A 53 8.24 -21.92 12.15
C LYS A 53 7.26 -22.70 11.29
N ILE A 54 6.38 -22.02 10.54
CA ILE A 54 5.45 -22.65 9.59
C ILE A 54 6.23 -23.39 8.50
N PHE A 55 7.27 -22.76 7.93
CA PHE A 55 8.12 -23.37 6.91
C PHE A 55 8.86 -24.61 7.42
N GLN A 56 9.44 -24.57 8.62
CA GLN A 56 10.10 -25.76 9.18
C GLN A 56 9.10 -26.90 9.42
N LEU A 57 7.88 -26.59 9.90
CA LEU A 57 6.83 -27.60 10.10
C LEU A 57 6.36 -28.19 8.77
N SER A 58 6.19 -27.38 7.71
CA SER A 58 5.74 -27.87 6.41
C SER A 58 6.74 -28.84 5.76
N ARG A 59 8.04 -28.70 6.06
CA ARG A 59 9.09 -29.60 5.56
C ARG A 59 9.11 -30.97 6.24
N THR A 60 8.51 -31.10 7.42
CA THR A 60 8.59 -32.31 8.25
C THR A 60 7.21 -32.84 8.64
N ILE A 61 6.14 -32.38 8.01
CA ILE A 61 4.78 -32.83 8.32
C ILE A 61 4.60 -34.27 7.82
N GLU A 62 4.11 -35.16 8.69
CA GLU A 62 3.84 -36.57 8.38
C GLU A 62 2.34 -36.87 8.32
N GLU A 63 1.53 -36.11 9.05
CA GLU A 63 0.08 -36.26 9.12
C GLU A 63 -0.63 -34.91 9.35
N PHE A 64 -1.91 -34.84 9.00
CA PHE A 64 -2.79 -33.71 9.34
C PHE A 64 -4.18 -34.21 9.71
N ALA A 65 -4.92 -33.44 10.53
CA ALA A 65 -6.28 -33.76 10.94
C ALA A 65 -7.30 -32.95 10.14
N ILE A 66 -8.40 -33.59 9.73
CA ILE A 66 -9.49 -32.96 8.96
C ILE A 66 -10.85 -33.54 9.38
N CYS A 67 -11.91 -32.73 9.31
CA CYS A 67 -13.31 -33.15 9.43
C CYS A 67 -13.94 -33.19 8.03
N PRO A 68 -13.85 -34.31 7.28
CA PRO A 68 -14.18 -34.34 5.85
C PRO A 68 -15.67 -34.12 5.54
N GLU A 69 -16.55 -34.35 6.52
CA GLU A 69 -18.00 -34.15 6.37
C GLU A 69 -18.47 -32.75 6.80
N LEU A 70 -17.59 -31.92 7.37
CA LEU A 70 -17.96 -30.57 7.79
C LEU A 70 -18.23 -29.70 6.56
N ARG A 71 -19.42 -29.10 6.48
CA ARG A 71 -19.83 -28.19 5.42
C ARG A 71 -20.35 -26.89 6.04
N VAL A 72 -19.78 -25.77 5.62
CA VAL A 72 -20.20 -24.44 6.04
C VAL A 72 -20.96 -23.79 4.90
N ASP A 73 -22.11 -23.20 5.20
CA ASP A 73 -22.78 -22.31 4.25
C ASP A 73 -22.19 -20.90 4.35
N LEU A 74 -21.43 -20.48 3.35
CA LEU A 74 -20.82 -19.13 3.33
C LEU A 74 -21.80 -18.03 2.91
N GLY A 75 -22.98 -18.38 2.38
CA GLY A 75 -23.98 -17.44 1.87
C GLY A 75 -24.91 -16.86 2.92
N THR A 76 -25.04 -17.53 4.07
CA THR A 76 -25.98 -17.13 5.14
C THR A 76 -25.23 -16.51 6.32
N ILE A 77 -25.44 -15.21 6.55
CA ILE A 77 -24.94 -14.50 7.73
C ILE A 77 -25.51 -15.14 9.01
N GLY A 78 -24.65 -15.31 10.01
CA GLY A 78 -25.03 -15.81 11.32
C GLY A 78 -24.14 -16.94 11.83
N LYS A 79 -24.52 -17.47 12.99
CA LYS A 79 -23.79 -18.51 13.71
C LYS A 79 -24.21 -19.91 13.24
N GLN A 80 -23.24 -20.72 12.87
CA GLN A 80 -23.36 -22.15 12.58
C GLN A 80 -22.54 -22.92 13.63
N SER A 81 -23.12 -23.96 14.24
CA SER A 81 -22.47 -24.78 15.27
C SER A 81 -22.40 -26.23 14.83
N PHE A 82 -21.24 -26.85 15.03
CA PHE A 82 -20.93 -28.21 14.59
C PHE A 82 -20.46 -29.02 15.79
N ASP A 83 -21.17 -30.09 16.11
CA ASP A 83 -20.73 -31.05 17.12
C ASP A 83 -19.66 -31.95 16.51
N LEU A 84 -18.49 -31.97 17.14
CA LEU A 84 -17.36 -32.80 16.70
C LEU A 84 -17.23 -34.01 17.60
N GLU A 85 -16.94 -35.17 17.01
CA GLU A 85 -16.71 -36.40 17.76
C GLU A 85 -15.59 -36.19 18.79
N ASN A 86 -15.81 -36.67 20.03
CA ASN A 86 -14.87 -36.54 21.14
C ASN A 86 -14.50 -35.10 21.53
N LYS A 87 -15.35 -34.09 21.23
CA LYS A 87 -15.20 -32.71 21.71
C LYS A 87 -16.42 -32.29 22.53
N PHE A 88 -16.18 -31.71 23.72
CA PHE A 88 -17.24 -31.26 24.62
C PHE A 88 -17.91 -29.96 24.17
N LYS A 89 -17.14 -29.03 23.56
CA LYS A 89 -17.67 -27.77 23.04
C LYS A 89 -17.84 -27.88 21.52
N PRO A 90 -18.94 -27.33 20.96
CA PRO A 90 -19.12 -27.32 19.52
C PRO A 90 -18.08 -26.43 18.84
N PHE A 91 -17.69 -26.79 17.63
CA PHE A 91 -16.98 -25.89 16.73
C PHE A 91 -17.98 -24.86 16.18
N THR A 92 -17.63 -23.59 16.24
CA THR A 92 -18.51 -22.49 15.83
C THR A 92 -17.92 -21.78 14.63
N VAL A 93 -18.74 -21.56 13.61
CA VAL A 93 -18.46 -20.67 12.50
C VAL A 93 -19.45 -19.51 12.55
N GLU A 94 -18.96 -18.28 12.49
CA GLU A 94 -19.79 -17.09 12.40
C GLU A 94 -19.55 -16.42 11.05
N ILE A 95 -20.56 -16.47 10.17
CA ILE A 95 -20.52 -15.76 8.89
C ILE A 95 -20.96 -14.33 9.15
N VAL A 96 -20.09 -13.38 8.83
CA VAL A 96 -20.30 -11.95 9.09
C VAL A 96 -20.43 -11.18 7.79
N ASP A 97 -21.09 -10.01 7.85
CA ASP A 97 -21.03 -9.06 6.74
C ASP A 97 -19.56 -8.63 6.51
N PRO A 98 -19.04 -8.72 5.28
CA PRO A 98 -17.62 -8.47 5.02
C PRO A 98 -17.23 -6.99 5.14
N VAL A 99 -18.20 -6.06 5.17
CA VAL A 99 -17.99 -4.61 5.14
C VAL A 99 -18.32 -3.95 6.47
N GLU A 100 -19.30 -4.45 7.23
CA GLU A 100 -19.88 -3.74 8.38
C GLU A 100 -18.85 -3.32 9.44
N SER A 101 -18.01 -4.24 9.93
CA SER A 101 -17.01 -3.92 10.95
C SER A 101 -15.97 -2.92 10.45
N TYR A 102 -15.62 -3.02 9.17
CA TYR A 102 -14.67 -2.14 8.51
C TYR A 102 -15.24 -0.73 8.31
N ALA A 103 -16.46 -0.61 7.76
CA ALA A 103 -17.16 0.66 7.58
C ALA A 103 -17.35 1.39 8.92
N ASN A 104 -17.69 0.67 9.98
CA ASN A 104 -17.77 1.24 11.33
C ASN A 104 -16.43 1.85 11.80
N SER A 105 -15.30 1.21 11.50
CA SER A 105 -13.98 1.78 11.81
C SER A 105 -13.73 3.06 11.02
N LEU A 106 -14.04 3.08 9.71
CA LEU A 106 -13.86 4.26 8.88
C LEU A 106 -14.73 5.46 9.32
N ARG A 107 -15.97 5.21 9.77
CA ARG A 107 -16.85 6.25 10.34
C ARG A 107 -16.25 6.94 11.57
N ASN A 108 -15.44 6.21 12.34
CA ASN A 108 -14.76 6.76 13.52
C ASN A 108 -13.45 7.47 13.15
N ILE A 109 -12.97 7.33 11.92
CA ILE A 109 -11.69 7.90 11.47
C ILE A 109 -11.92 9.18 10.67
N PHE A 110 -12.91 9.16 9.78
CA PHE A 110 -13.19 10.23 8.83
C PHE A 110 -14.50 10.95 9.14
N ASP A 111 -14.62 12.19 8.69
CA ASP A 111 -15.89 12.92 8.76
C ASP A 111 -16.78 12.54 7.56
N PHE A 112 -17.67 11.58 7.78
CA PHE A 112 -18.57 11.09 6.73
C PHE A 112 -19.59 12.15 6.28
N ALA A 113 -19.91 13.15 7.11
CA ALA A 113 -20.80 14.23 6.71
C ALA A 113 -20.11 15.15 5.69
N VAL A 114 -18.85 15.53 5.95
CA VAL A 114 -18.03 16.31 5.02
C VAL A 114 -17.76 15.56 3.72
N LEU A 115 -17.45 14.26 3.81
CA LEU A 115 -17.25 13.42 2.62
C LEU A 115 -18.54 13.26 1.80
N LYS A 116 -19.69 13.12 2.46
CA LYS A 116 -20.99 13.06 1.79
C LYS A 116 -21.33 14.35 1.07
N GLU A 117 -21.05 15.50 1.68
CA GLU A 117 -21.21 16.80 1.02
C GLU A 117 -20.32 16.93 -0.22
N LEU A 118 -19.05 16.48 -0.12
CA LEU A 118 -18.12 16.48 -1.25
C LEU A 118 -18.59 15.60 -2.42
N LEU A 119 -19.24 14.47 -2.14
CA LEU A 119 -19.58 13.46 -3.15
C LEU A 119 -21.03 13.53 -3.66
N SER A 120 -21.92 14.20 -2.94
CA SER A 120 -23.36 14.24 -3.28
C SER A 120 -24.04 15.60 -3.13
N GLY A 121 -23.33 16.62 -2.60
CA GLY A 121 -23.83 17.99 -2.51
C GLY A 121 -23.94 18.70 -3.87
N ASP A 122 -24.41 19.96 -3.83
CA ASP A 122 -24.69 20.76 -5.04
C ASP A 122 -23.43 20.98 -5.92
N ASN A 123 -22.26 21.04 -5.30
CA ASN A 123 -20.96 21.21 -5.97
C ASN A 123 -20.09 19.95 -5.86
N HIS A 124 -20.71 18.76 -5.89
CA HIS A 124 -19.98 17.51 -5.75
C HIS A 124 -18.92 17.33 -6.85
N ILE A 125 -17.81 16.72 -6.49
CA ILE A 125 -16.76 16.33 -7.44
C ILE A 125 -17.16 15.07 -8.21
N GLN A 126 -16.69 14.93 -9.43
CA GLN A 126 -16.93 13.74 -10.24
C GLN A 126 -15.81 12.72 -10.01
N ILE A 127 -16.15 11.52 -9.52
CA ILE A 127 -15.16 10.49 -9.19
C ILE A 127 -15.31 9.19 -10.00
N ARG A 128 -14.19 8.47 -10.16
CA ARG A 128 -14.13 7.11 -10.71
C ARG A 128 -13.27 6.21 -9.82
N LEU A 129 -13.85 5.14 -9.31
CA LEU A 129 -13.21 4.19 -8.39
C LEU A 129 -13.26 2.80 -9.02
N ASP A 130 -12.12 2.32 -9.49
CA ASP A 130 -11.96 1.03 -10.13
C ASP A 130 -11.52 -0.02 -9.13
N ALA A 131 -12.37 -1.01 -8.89
CA ALA A 131 -12.05 -2.13 -8.02
C ALA A 131 -11.33 -3.28 -8.74
N MET A 132 -11.08 -3.15 -10.06
CA MET A 132 -10.38 -4.13 -10.89
C MET A 132 -10.95 -5.56 -10.73
N HIS A 133 -12.28 -5.66 -10.58
CA HIS A 133 -12.99 -6.91 -10.31
C HIS A 133 -12.52 -7.66 -9.03
N GLY A 134 -11.80 -6.98 -8.14
CA GLY A 134 -11.32 -7.47 -6.87
C GLY A 134 -12.30 -7.26 -5.72
N VAL A 135 -11.84 -7.61 -4.53
CA VAL A 135 -12.67 -7.66 -3.31
C VAL A 135 -13.23 -6.28 -2.91
N THR A 136 -12.53 -5.20 -3.26
CA THR A 136 -12.84 -3.82 -2.89
C THR A 136 -14.16 -3.32 -3.48
N GLY A 137 -14.66 -3.98 -4.55
CA GLY A 137 -15.91 -3.59 -5.20
C GLY A 137 -17.13 -3.57 -4.28
N LEU A 138 -17.19 -4.49 -3.31
CA LEU A 138 -18.25 -4.51 -2.29
C LEU A 138 -18.16 -3.30 -1.35
N TYR A 139 -16.95 -2.88 -1.02
CA TYR A 139 -16.66 -1.80 -0.09
C TYR A 139 -16.93 -0.43 -0.73
N VAL A 140 -16.53 -0.25 -1.99
CA VAL A 140 -16.84 0.96 -2.77
C VAL A 140 -18.35 1.15 -2.87
N LYS A 141 -19.10 0.12 -3.27
CA LYS A 141 -20.57 0.21 -3.39
C LYS A 141 -21.24 0.58 -2.07
N LYS A 142 -20.95 -0.16 -0.99
CA LYS A 142 -21.61 0.07 0.31
C LYS A 142 -21.21 1.40 0.96
N ILE A 143 -19.93 1.79 0.88
CA ILE A 143 -19.43 2.95 1.63
C ILE A 143 -19.53 4.21 0.77
N LEU A 144 -18.97 4.21 -0.45
CA LEU A 144 -18.87 5.41 -1.27
C LEU A 144 -20.21 5.71 -1.96
N CYS A 145 -20.90 4.69 -2.48
CA CYS A 145 -22.17 4.92 -3.17
C CYS A 145 -23.37 4.97 -2.21
N GLU A 146 -23.63 3.90 -1.46
CA GLU A 146 -24.85 3.81 -0.64
C GLU A 146 -24.84 4.77 0.55
N GLU A 147 -23.72 4.86 1.26
CA GLU A 147 -23.64 5.65 2.50
C GLU A 147 -23.25 7.12 2.24
N LEU A 148 -22.16 7.35 1.51
CA LEU A 148 -21.64 8.68 1.19
C LEU A 148 -22.33 9.33 -0.03
N GLY A 149 -23.21 8.60 -0.73
CA GLY A 149 -24.07 9.16 -1.76
C GLY A 149 -23.41 9.40 -3.12
N SER A 150 -22.21 8.87 -3.36
CA SER A 150 -21.57 8.95 -4.68
C SER A 150 -22.46 8.26 -5.72
N PRO A 151 -22.64 8.83 -6.92
CA PRO A 151 -23.41 8.19 -7.98
C PRO A 151 -22.93 6.76 -8.29
N ALA A 152 -23.86 5.85 -8.61
CA ALA A 152 -23.52 4.45 -8.85
C ALA A 152 -22.53 4.24 -10.02
N ASN A 153 -22.49 5.17 -10.98
CA ASN A 153 -21.53 5.13 -12.09
C ASN A 153 -20.09 5.45 -11.66
N SER A 154 -19.87 5.95 -10.43
CA SER A 154 -18.53 6.11 -9.85
C SER A 154 -17.85 4.79 -9.56
N ALA A 155 -18.61 3.72 -9.31
CA ALA A 155 -18.12 2.39 -8.99
C ALA A 155 -17.84 1.58 -10.26
N ILE A 156 -16.57 1.47 -10.65
CA ILE A 156 -16.10 0.77 -11.84
C ILE A 156 -15.58 -0.61 -11.45
N ASN A 157 -15.92 -1.64 -12.23
CA ASN A 157 -15.52 -3.03 -12.02
C ASN A 157 -15.78 -3.56 -10.58
N CYS A 158 -16.79 -3.02 -9.90
CA CYS A 158 -17.10 -3.29 -8.49
C CYS A 158 -17.92 -4.58 -8.27
N VAL A 159 -17.77 -5.58 -9.13
CA VAL A 159 -18.33 -6.93 -8.95
C VAL A 159 -17.14 -7.88 -8.90
N PRO A 160 -16.85 -8.50 -7.74
CA PRO A 160 -15.76 -9.46 -7.62
C PRO A 160 -15.90 -10.60 -8.63
N ARG A 161 -14.79 -10.99 -9.27
CA ARG A 161 -14.71 -12.15 -10.17
C ARG A 161 -13.52 -13.02 -9.80
N GLU A 162 -13.65 -14.34 -9.97
CA GLU A 162 -12.60 -15.31 -9.64
C GLU A 162 -11.33 -15.15 -10.49
N ASP A 163 -11.49 -14.60 -11.70
CA ASP A 163 -10.44 -14.32 -12.67
C ASP A 163 -10.11 -12.83 -12.81
N PHE A 164 -10.68 -11.98 -11.94
CA PHE A 164 -10.59 -10.51 -12.04
C PHE A 164 -10.97 -9.94 -13.42
N GLY A 165 -11.84 -10.62 -14.18
CA GLY A 165 -12.19 -10.21 -15.54
C GLY A 165 -11.16 -10.61 -16.61
N GLY A 166 -10.16 -11.42 -16.25
CA GLY A 166 -9.10 -11.91 -17.15
C GLY A 166 -7.80 -11.11 -17.08
N ASP A 167 -7.74 -10.05 -16.27
CA ASP A 167 -6.63 -9.10 -16.17
C ASP A 167 -5.91 -9.18 -14.81
N HIS A 168 -4.78 -8.48 -14.69
CA HIS A 168 -4.08 -8.31 -13.42
C HIS A 168 -4.78 -7.25 -12.56
N PRO A 169 -5.19 -7.56 -11.32
CA PRO A 169 -5.71 -6.56 -10.39
C PRO A 169 -4.56 -5.77 -9.73
N ASP A 170 -3.74 -5.09 -10.53
CA ASP A 170 -2.61 -4.28 -10.07
C ASP A 170 -2.85 -2.79 -10.37
N PRO A 171 -2.98 -1.92 -9.36
CA PRO A 171 -3.33 -0.52 -9.56
C PRO A 171 -2.09 0.30 -9.96
N ASP A 172 -1.67 0.18 -11.22
CA ASP A 172 -0.62 1.02 -11.81
C ASP A 172 -1.03 1.58 -13.19
N LEU A 173 -0.14 2.37 -13.79
CA LEU A 173 -0.40 2.99 -15.11
C LEU A 173 -0.36 1.97 -16.28
N THR A 174 0.16 0.77 -16.06
CA THR A 174 0.31 -0.30 -17.05
C THR A 174 -0.94 -1.16 -17.12
N TYR A 175 -1.56 -1.47 -15.99
CA TYR A 175 -2.70 -2.37 -15.90
C TYR A 175 -4.04 -1.64 -15.75
N ALA A 176 -4.10 -0.53 -15.00
CA ALA A 176 -5.34 0.25 -14.84
C ALA A 176 -5.56 1.25 -16.01
N THR A 177 -5.30 0.81 -17.24
CA THR A 177 -5.33 1.63 -18.46
C THR A 177 -6.71 2.22 -18.74
N ASP A 178 -7.77 1.44 -18.57
CA ASP A 178 -9.16 1.90 -18.77
C ASP A 178 -9.52 3.07 -17.85
N LEU A 179 -9.07 3.01 -16.58
CA LEU A 179 -9.24 4.12 -15.65
C LEU A 179 -8.44 5.34 -16.11
N VAL A 180 -7.18 5.16 -16.49
CA VAL A 180 -6.31 6.26 -16.96
C VAL A 180 -6.92 6.96 -18.18
N GLU A 181 -7.36 6.21 -19.18
CA GLU A 181 -8.03 6.76 -20.37
C GLU A 181 -9.36 7.46 -20.03
N THR A 182 -10.14 6.89 -19.11
CA THR A 182 -11.36 7.52 -18.59
C THR A 182 -11.05 8.87 -17.92
N MET A 183 -9.99 8.94 -17.10
CA MET A 183 -9.57 10.17 -16.43
C MET A 183 -9.03 11.23 -17.41
N LYS A 184 -8.33 10.82 -18.47
CA LYS A 184 -7.83 11.71 -19.54
C LYS A 184 -8.93 12.46 -20.28
N SER A 185 -10.17 11.98 -20.24
CA SER A 185 -11.33 12.72 -20.79
C SER A 185 -11.56 14.08 -20.15
N GLY A 186 -11.01 14.31 -18.94
CA GLY A 186 -11.18 15.54 -18.17
C GLY A 186 -12.56 15.70 -17.52
N GLN A 187 -13.43 14.69 -17.61
CA GLN A 187 -14.77 14.72 -17.01
C GLN A 187 -14.77 14.47 -15.50
N TYR A 188 -13.75 13.78 -14.99
CA TYR A 188 -13.63 13.38 -13.59
C TYR A 188 -12.53 14.17 -12.90
N ASP A 189 -12.76 14.55 -11.66
CA ASP A 189 -11.83 15.35 -10.85
C ASP A 189 -10.90 14.46 -10.00
N PHE A 190 -11.34 13.23 -9.69
CA PHE A 190 -10.61 12.25 -8.90
C PHE A 190 -10.83 10.82 -9.42
N GLY A 191 -9.75 10.07 -9.53
CA GLY A 191 -9.74 8.66 -9.92
C GLY A 191 -8.95 7.83 -8.92
N ALA A 192 -9.36 6.59 -8.68
CA ALA A 192 -8.53 5.63 -7.96
C ALA A 192 -8.74 4.19 -8.44
N ALA A 193 -7.70 3.37 -8.33
CA ALA A 193 -7.74 1.93 -8.56
C ALA A 193 -7.25 1.17 -7.32
N PHE A 194 -7.73 -0.05 -7.12
CA PHE A 194 -7.36 -0.93 -6.00
C PHE A 194 -6.87 -2.30 -6.50
N ASP A 195 -6.03 -2.96 -5.71
CA ASP A 195 -5.60 -4.32 -6.02
C ASP A 195 -6.61 -5.40 -5.57
N GLY A 196 -6.28 -6.67 -5.84
CA GLY A 196 -7.19 -7.80 -5.66
C GLY A 196 -7.72 -7.98 -4.23
N ASP A 197 -6.90 -7.71 -3.20
CA ASP A 197 -7.31 -7.75 -1.79
C ASP A 197 -7.52 -6.39 -1.10
N GLY A 198 -7.34 -5.29 -1.84
CA GLY A 198 -7.73 -3.93 -1.45
C GLY A 198 -6.78 -3.23 -0.50
N ASP A 199 -5.54 -3.69 -0.40
CA ASP A 199 -4.53 -3.08 0.47
C ASP A 199 -3.67 -2.03 -0.29
N CYS A 200 -3.69 -2.04 -1.63
CA CYS A 200 -3.01 -1.05 -2.47
C CYS A 200 -3.96 -0.05 -3.13
N ASN A 201 -3.43 1.12 -3.52
CA ASN A 201 -4.18 2.18 -4.20
C ASN A 201 -3.32 3.00 -5.18
N MET A 202 -3.87 3.27 -6.35
CA MET A 202 -3.42 4.35 -7.23
C MET A 202 -4.36 5.54 -7.13
N ILE A 203 -3.80 6.75 -7.10
CA ILE A 203 -4.56 8.00 -7.09
C ILE A 203 -4.29 8.79 -8.37
N LEU A 204 -5.37 9.24 -9.02
CA LEU A 204 -5.37 10.05 -10.21
C LEU A 204 -6.15 11.35 -9.97
N GLY A 205 -5.61 12.45 -10.45
CA GLY A 205 -6.33 13.70 -10.62
C GLY A 205 -7.02 13.82 -11.98
N LYS A 206 -7.64 14.97 -12.19
CA LYS A 206 -8.23 15.36 -13.47
C LYS A 206 -7.25 15.21 -14.64
N GLN A 207 -7.76 14.89 -15.83
CA GLN A 207 -6.95 14.67 -17.04
C GLN A 207 -5.91 13.55 -16.91
N GLY A 208 -6.10 12.61 -15.98
CA GLY A 208 -5.16 11.50 -15.75
C GLY A 208 -3.88 11.93 -15.04
N PHE A 209 -3.90 13.04 -14.30
CA PHE A 209 -2.75 13.49 -13.51
C PHE A 209 -2.36 12.42 -12.48
N PHE A 210 -1.20 11.81 -12.66
CA PHE A 210 -0.73 10.73 -11.81
C PHE A 210 -0.10 11.24 -10.51
N VAL A 211 -0.60 10.74 -9.37
CA VAL A 211 0.03 10.97 -8.06
C VAL A 211 0.95 9.79 -7.77
N ASN A 212 2.26 10.04 -7.76
CA ASN A 212 3.21 9.01 -7.38
C ASN A 212 2.94 8.52 -5.94
N PRO A 213 3.00 7.21 -5.64
CA PRO A 213 2.69 6.71 -4.29
C PRO A 213 3.57 7.28 -3.17
N SER A 214 4.85 7.56 -3.47
CA SER A 214 5.77 8.19 -2.51
C SER A 214 5.36 9.63 -2.18
N ASP A 215 4.87 10.37 -3.19
CA ASP A 215 4.29 11.70 -3.00
C ASP A 215 2.94 11.63 -2.29
N SER A 216 2.12 10.60 -2.57
CA SER A 216 0.81 10.40 -1.95
C SER A 216 0.89 10.38 -0.42
N VAL A 217 1.77 9.55 0.14
CA VAL A 217 1.96 9.49 1.60
C VAL A 217 2.52 10.80 2.17
N ALA A 218 3.39 11.50 1.43
CA ALA A 218 3.91 12.81 1.85
C ALA A 218 2.82 13.89 1.89
N VAL A 219 1.92 13.91 0.90
CA VAL A 219 0.79 14.84 0.86
C VAL A 219 -0.20 14.54 1.96
N ILE A 220 -0.52 13.27 2.21
CA ILE A 220 -1.35 12.87 3.35
C ILE A 220 -0.70 13.33 4.66
N ALA A 221 0.60 13.13 4.84
CA ALA A 221 1.33 13.59 6.02
C ALA A 221 1.26 15.12 6.22
N ALA A 222 1.43 15.89 5.13
CA ALA A 222 1.42 17.35 5.17
C ALA A 222 0.03 17.93 5.48
N ASN A 223 -1.04 17.17 5.22
CA ASN A 223 -2.43 17.58 5.41
C ASN A 223 -3.16 16.67 6.42
N ILE A 224 -2.42 15.93 7.25
CA ILE A 224 -2.93 14.82 8.06
C ILE A 224 -4.05 15.22 9.03
N PHE A 225 -4.03 16.49 9.47
CA PHE A 225 -5.07 17.06 10.34
C PHE A 225 -6.37 17.43 9.61
N CYS A 226 -6.49 17.16 8.31
CA CYS A 226 -7.79 17.16 7.62
C CYS A 226 -8.65 15.94 8.00
N ILE A 227 -8.07 14.96 8.71
CA ILE A 227 -8.72 13.71 9.10
C ILE A 227 -8.96 13.73 10.62
N PRO A 228 -10.22 13.62 11.10
CA PRO A 228 -10.56 13.70 12.52
C PRO A 228 -9.76 12.76 13.43
N TYR A 229 -9.48 11.53 12.99
CA TYR A 229 -8.66 10.57 13.74
C TYR A 229 -7.35 11.19 14.25
N PHE A 230 -6.59 11.87 13.38
CA PHE A 230 -5.30 12.45 13.75
C PHE A 230 -5.43 13.79 14.49
N GLN A 231 -6.56 14.50 14.35
CA GLN A 231 -6.85 15.66 15.21
C GLN A 231 -7.00 15.24 16.67
N HIS A 232 -7.63 14.08 16.92
CA HIS A 232 -7.85 13.56 18.27
C HIS A 232 -6.65 12.78 18.82
N ALA A 233 -6.06 11.89 18.01
CA ALA A 233 -4.98 10.99 18.44
C ALA A 233 -3.58 11.64 18.37
N GLY A 234 -3.43 12.75 17.63
CA GLY A 234 -2.14 13.31 17.28
C GLY A 234 -1.35 12.42 16.31
N VAL A 235 -0.09 12.78 16.09
CA VAL A 235 0.81 12.05 15.17
C VAL A 235 2.08 11.65 15.93
N ARG A 236 2.29 10.34 16.09
CA ARG A 236 3.42 9.77 16.86
C ARG A 236 4.69 9.67 16.04
N GLY A 237 4.56 9.44 14.74
CA GLY A 237 5.66 9.29 13.81
C GLY A 237 5.18 8.96 12.41
N PHE A 238 6.08 9.12 11.47
CA PHE A 238 5.94 8.72 10.08
C PHE A 238 6.90 7.58 9.75
N ALA A 239 6.56 6.75 8.77
CA ALA A 239 7.49 5.76 8.25
C ALA A 239 7.31 5.53 6.76
N ARG A 240 8.40 5.19 6.07
CA ARG A 240 8.37 4.69 4.71
C ARG A 240 9.35 3.54 4.56
N SER A 241 9.14 2.69 3.56
CA SER A 241 10.16 1.73 3.19
C SER A 241 11.35 2.45 2.56
N MET A 242 12.53 1.86 2.70
CA MET A 242 13.80 2.39 2.20
C MET A 242 13.77 2.78 0.71
N PRO A 243 13.22 1.96 -0.22
CA PRO A 243 13.16 2.34 -1.62
C PRO A 243 12.20 3.51 -1.91
N THR A 244 11.21 3.75 -1.05
CA THR A 244 10.25 4.84 -1.22
C THR A 244 10.95 6.20 -1.23
N SER A 245 10.48 7.12 -2.09
CA SER A 245 11.11 8.45 -2.25
C SER A 245 11.16 9.20 -0.92
N ALA A 246 12.14 10.12 -0.80
CA ALA A 246 12.34 10.91 0.41
C ALA A 246 11.36 12.09 0.56
N ALA A 247 10.25 12.11 -0.20
CA ALA A 247 9.22 13.15 -0.11
C ALA A 247 8.62 13.25 1.30
N LEU A 248 8.32 12.10 1.92
CA LEU A 248 7.80 12.05 3.29
C LEU A 248 8.80 12.64 4.31
N ASP A 249 10.10 12.48 4.05
CA ASP A 249 11.18 13.03 4.88
C ASP A 249 11.19 14.55 4.87
N MET A 250 10.88 15.17 3.73
CA MET A 250 10.76 16.63 3.62
C MET A 250 9.68 17.15 4.58
N VAL A 251 8.53 16.46 4.61
CA VAL A 251 7.40 16.80 5.49
C VAL A 251 7.73 16.53 6.96
N ALA A 252 8.31 15.36 7.26
CA ALA A 252 8.72 15.00 8.61
C ALA A 252 9.71 16.02 9.20
N ARG A 253 10.70 16.46 8.42
CA ARG A 253 11.66 17.51 8.82
C ARG A 253 10.98 18.85 9.08
N ALA A 254 10.07 19.27 8.20
CA ALA A 254 9.37 20.55 8.35
C ALA A 254 8.44 20.57 9.58
N THR A 255 7.77 19.44 9.85
CA THR A 255 6.83 19.28 10.98
C THR A 255 7.52 18.86 12.29
N LYS A 256 8.81 18.49 12.24
CA LYS A 256 9.59 17.96 13.37
C LYS A 256 9.00 16.68 13.96
N ILE A 257 8.34 15.88 13.13
CA ILE A 257 7.81 14.57 13.50
C ILE A 257 8.87 13.50 13.17
N GLN A 258 9.03 12.52 14.05
CA GLN A 258 9.98 11.43 13.84
C GLN A 258 9.64 10.66 12.57
N LEU A 259 10.65 10.38 11.75
CA LEU A 259 10.55 9.50 10.58
C LEU A 259 11.34 8.20 10.84
N TYR A 260 10.78 7.07 10.41
CA TYR A 260 11.46 5.78 10.33
C TYR A 260 11.61 5.35 8.87
N GLU A 261 12.83 5.04 8.47
CA GLU A 261 13.12 4.35 7.21
C GLU A 261 13.27 2.86 7.52
N THR A 262 12.35 2.04 7.02
CA THR A 262 12.32 0.59 7.29
C THR A 262 12.67 -0.21 6.03
N PRO A 263 12.99 -1.51 6.11
CA PRO A 263 13.02 -2.34 4.91
C PRO A 263 11.61 -2.46 4.32
N THR A 264 11.53 -2.92 3.07
CA THR A 264 10.25 -3.20 2.42
C THR A 264 9.52 -4.34 3.13
N GLY A 265 8.21 -4.17 3.31
CA GLY A 265 7.34 -5.14 3.95
C GLY A 265 6.63 -4.56 5.19
N TRP A 266 5.30 -4.62 5.17
CA TRP A 266 4.45 -3.96 6.16
C TRP A 266 4.67 -4.39 7.63
N ARG A 267 5.28 -5.56 7.86
CA ARG A 267 5.59 -6.06 9.21
C ARG A 267 6.43 -5.09 10.05
N TYR A 268 7.38 -4.36 9.44
CA TYR A 268 8.24 -3.42 10.17
C TYR A 268 7.43 -2.21 10.67
N PHE A 269 6.44 -1.75 9.89
CA PHE A 269 5.50 -0.74 10.36
C PHE A 269 4.61 -1.27 11.48
N GLY A 270 4.14 -2.52 11.38
CA GLY A 270 3.37 -3.17 12.43
C GLY A 270 4.06 -3.12 13.80
N SER A 271 5.36 -3.45 13.83
CA SER A 271 6.22 -3.34 15.03
C SER A 271 6.20 -1.92 15.61
N LEU A 272 6.45 -0.90 14.78
CA LEU A 272 6.45 0.51 15.21
C LEU A 272 5.06 0.99 15.67
N MET A 273 3.98 0.54 15.03
CA MET A 273 2.61 0.87 15.42
C MET A 273 2.26 0.26 16.79
N ASP A 274 2.65 -0.99 17.03
CA ASP A 274 2.43 -1.67 18.32
C ASP A 274 3.22 -1.02 19.45
N ALA A 275 4.41 -0.49 19.16
CA ALA A 275 5.20 0.30 20.10
C ALA A 275 4.71 1.74 20.30
N GLY A 276 3.61 2.15 19.64
CA GLY A 276 3.08 3.51 19.73
C GLY A 276 4.00 4.57 19.10
N ARG A 277 4.87 4.18 18.16
CA ARG A 277 5.87 5.05 17.53
C ARG A 277 5.46 5.55 16.14
N LEU A 278 4.43 4.96 15.53
CA LEU A 278 4.03 5.21 14.15
C LEU A 278 2.54 5.49 14.06
N SER A 279 2.18 6.48 13.25
CA SER A 279 0.78 6.87 12.98
C SER A 279 0.43 6.78 11.48
N LEU A 280 1.34 7.15 10.58
CA LEU A 280 1.12 7.10 9.13
C LEU A 280 2.36 6.51 8.46
N CYS A 281 2.15 5.58 7.53
CA CYS A 281 3.22 5.04 6.70
C CYS A 281 2.77 4.72 5.27
N GLY A 282 3.75 4.56 4.40
CA GLY A 282 3.52 4.22 3.00
C GLY A 282 4.72 3.57 2.33
N GLU A 283 4.44 2.89 1.23
CA GLU A 283 5.43 2.26 0.35
C GLU A 283 5.16 2.72 -1.08
N GLU A 284 6.24 2.90 -1.83
CA GLU A 284 6.23 3.27 -3.26
C GLU A 284 5.44 2.31 -4.15
N SER A 285 5.26 1.07 -3.69
CA SER A 285 4.44 0.03 -4.31
C SER A 285 2.95 0.23 -4.04
N PHE A 286 2.44 1.46 -4.23
CA PHE A 286 1.02 1.81 -4.09
C PHE A 286 0.41 1.53 -2.70
N GLY A 287 1.25 1.47 -1.67
CA GLY A 287 0.84 1.13 -0.31
C GLY A 287 0.72 2.34 0.60
N THR A 288 -0.39 2.52 1.30
CA THR A 288 -0.54 3.57 2.32
C THR A 288 -1.44 3.09 3.44
N GLY A 289 -1.17 3.49 4.68
CA GLY A 289 -1.96 3.09 5.83
C GLY A 289 -1.60 3.83 7.11
N SER A 290 -2.40 3.58 8.15
CA SER A 290 -2.21 4.15 9.48
C SER A 290 -2.41 3.10 10.57
N ASP A 291 -2.15 3.48 11.81
CA ASP A 291 -2.09 2.56 12.93
C ASP A 291 -3.44 2.06 13.46
N TYR A 292 -4.54 2.40 12.79
CA TYR A 292 -5.87 1.92 13.12
C TYR A 292 -6.02 0.40 12.88
N ILE A 293 -5.32 -0.13 11.88
CA ILE A 293 -5.14 -1.56 11.59
C ILE A 293 -3.63 -1.89 11.49
N ARG A 294 -3.29 -3.09 11.02
CA ARG A 294 -1.90 -3.56 10.84
C ARG A 294 -1.62 -4.06 9.43
N GLU A 295 -2.37 -3.53 8.47
CA GLU A 295 -2.19 -3.73 7.03
C GLU A 295 -2.20 -2.38 6.31
N LYS A 296 -1.76 -2.38 5.05
CA LYS A 296 -2.04 -1.27 4.14
C LYS A 296 -3.55 -1.17 3.93
N ASP A 297 -4.03 -0.03 3.44
CA ASP A 297 -5.44 0.12 3.13
C ASP A 297 -5.69 1.13 2.02
N GLY A 298 -6.07 0.61 0.85
CA GLY A 298 -6.30 1.43 -0.32
C GLY A 298 -7.52 2.33 -0.19
N LEU A 299 -8.64 1.81 0.34
CA LEU A 299 -9.86 2.61 0.46
C LEU A 299 -9.73 3.68 1.54
N TRP A 300 -8.99 3.41 2.63
CA TRP A 300 -8.60 4.40 3.61
C TRP A 300 -7.78 5.53 2.98
N ALA A 301 -6.82 5.22 2.10
CA ALA A 301 -6.02 6.23 1.41
C ALA A 301 -6.87 7.12 0.49
N VAL A 302 -7.85 6.53 -0.19
CA VAL A 302 -8.85 7.28 -0.98
C VAL A 302 -9.66 8.21 -0.09
N LEU A 303 -10.19 7.74 1.05
CA LEU A 303 -10.95 8.60 1.98
C LEU A 303 -10.07 9.70 2.60
N ALA A 304 -8.77 9.43 2.83
CA ALA A 304 -7.80 10.43 3.26
C ALA A 304 -7.64 11.54 2.22
N TRP A 305 -7.45 11.18 0.95
CA TRP A 305 -7.38 12.15 -0.15
C TRP A 305 -8.65 12.97 -0.31
N LEU A 306 -9.83 12.31 -0.28
CA LEU A 306 -11.11 13.01 -0.36
C LEU A 306 -11.32 13.96 0.83
N SER A 307 -10.89 13.58 2.03
CA SER A 307 -10.92 14.47 3.21
C SER A 307 -10.06 15.72 3.01
N ILE A 308 -8.85 15.55 2.44
CA ILE A 308 -7.96 16.66 2.11
C ILE A 308 -8.60 17.56 1.04
N GLN A 309 -9.19 16.99 -0.02
CA GLN A 309 -9.88 17.78 -1.05
C GLN A 309 -11.09 18.53 -0.50
N ALA A 310 -11.88 17.91 0.40
CA ALA A 310 -13.02 18.57 1.03
C ALA A 310 -12.62 19.81 1.84
N VAL A 311 -11.52 19.71 2.59
CA VAL A 311 -11.00 20.82 3.40
C VAL A 311 -10.31 21.87 2.54
N ARG A 312 -9.45 21.47 1.61
CA ARG A 312 -8.64 22.39 0.79
C ARG A 312 -9.41 23.03 -0.36
N ARG A 313 -10.48 22.39 -0.84
CA ARG A 313 -11.28 22.84 -1.99
C ARG A 313 -10.42 23.12 -3.23
N GLN A 314 -9.44 22.25 -3.46
CA GLN A 314 -8.49 22.33 -4.55
C GLN A 314 -8.50 21.03 -5.36
N SER A 315 -8.09 21.10 -6.62
CA SER A 315 -7.88 19.90 -7.44
C SER A 315 -6.71 19.07 -6.88
N VAL A 316 -6.65 17.79 -7.24
CA VAL A 316 -5.50 16.92 -6.87
C VAL A 316 -4.18 17.53 -7.35
N GLU A 317 -4.16 18.04 -8.58
CA GLU A 317 -2.98 18.66 -9.18
C GLU A 317 -2.56 19.95 -8.45
N ASP A 318 -3.51 20.80 -8.06
CA ASP A 318 -3.20 22.02 -7.30
C ASP A 318 -2.61 21.70 -5.92
N ILE A 319 -3.16 20.69 -5.24
CA ILE A 319 -2.63 20.23 -3.94
C ILE A 319 -1.19 19.72 -4.10
N MET A 320 -0.93 18.95 -5.16
CA MET A 320 0.42 18.47 -5.50
C MET A 320 1.36 19.61 -5.86
N ALA A 321 0.91 20.57 -6.66
CA ALA A 321 1.71 21.73 -7.04
C ALA A 321 2.10 22.55 -5.82
N ASP A 322 1.17 22.81 -4.90
CA ASP A 322 1.45 23.51 -3.64
C ASP A 322 2.41 22.71 -2.75
N HIS A 323 2.27 21.38 -2.71
CA HIS A 323 3.19 20.49 -2.00
C HIS A 323 4.62 20.63 -2.54
N TRP A 324 4.81 20.49 -3.86
CA TRP A 324 6.12 20.60 -4.49
C TRP A 324 6.74 21.99 -4.36
N ARG A 325 5.94 23.07 -4.41
CA ARG A 325 6.43 24.43 -4.14
C ARG A 325 6.95 24.58 -2.71
N THR A 326 6.31 23.91 -1.75
CA THR A 326 6.64 24.02 -0.32
C THR A 326 7.84 23.17 0.06
N TYR A 327 7.88 21.93 -0.41
CA TYR A 327 8.85 20.92 0.03
C TYR A 327 9.94 20.61 -1.00
N GLY A 328 9.81 21.10 -2.22
CA GLY A 328 10.53 20.58 -3.38
C GLY A 328 9.84 19.33 -3.93
N ARG A 329 10.33 18.83 -5.07
CA ARG A 329 9.82 17.62 -5.71
C ARG A 329 10.88 16.52 -5.68
N ASN A 330 10.48 15.35 -5.21
CA ASN A 330 11.23 14.11 -5.36
C ASN A 330 10.75 13.42 -6.63
N TYR A 331 11.40 13.71 -7.77
CA TYR A 331 11.15 12.97 -8.99
C TYR A 331 11.49 11.51 -8.75
N TYR A 332 10.51 10.63 -8.93
CA TYR A 332 10.65 9.23 -8.57
C TYR A 332 10.19 8.31 -9.69
N THR A 333 10.99 7.28 -9.98
CA THR A 333 10.61 6.17 -10.86
C THR A 333 11.19 4.87 -10.35
N ARG A 334 10.50 3.77 -10.68
CA ARG A 334 10.96 2.41 -10.49
C ARG A 334 11.09 1.72 -11.85
N PHE A 335 12.17 1.00 -12.04
CA PHE A 335 12.37 0.08 -13.15
C PHE A 335 12.42 -1.33 -12.58
N ASP A 336 11.54 -2.19 -13.07
CA ASP A 336 11.50 -3.61 -12.73
C ASP A 336 12.08 -4.39 -13.91
N TYR A 337 13.20 -5.06 -13.68
CA TYR A 337 13.78 -6.03 -14.60
C TYR A 337 13.36 -7.42 -14.13
N GLU A 338 12.23 -7.87 -14.66
CA GLU A 338 11.57 -9.13 -14.31
C GLU A 338 12.18 -10.31 -15.06
N GLU A 339 11.97 -11.52 -14.53
CA GLU A 339 12.40 -12.81 -15.11
C GLU A 339 13.89 -12.84 -15.52
N VAL A 340 14.74 -12.14 -14.76
CA VAL A 340 16.18 -12.14 -15.01
C VAL A 340 16.83 -13.40 -14.44
N ASP A 341 17.93 -13.83 -15.06
CA ASP A 341 18.76 -14.92 -14.56
C ASP A 341 19.26 -14.62 -13.14
N LEU A 342 18.98 -15.54 -12.21
CA LEU A 342 19.26 -15.33 -10.78
C LEU A 342 20.77 -15.22 -10.51
N ASP A 343 21.58 -16.07 -11.13
CA ASP A 343 23.02 -16.09 -10.88
C ASP A 343 23.67 -14.80 -11.40
N ALA A 344 23.32 -14.36 -12.61
CA ALA A 344 23.77 -13.08 -13.16
C ALA A 344 23.29 -11.88 -12.34
N ALA A 345 22.05 -11.91 -11.83
CA ALA A 345 21.53 -10.84 -10.98
C ALA A 345 22.26 -10.76 -9.64
N VAL A 346 22.59 -11.91 -9.04
CA VAL A 346 23.40 -11.98 -7.80
C VAL A 346 24.81 -11.46 -8.05
N GLU A 347 25.47 -11.88 -9.13
CA GLU A 347 26.80 -11.40 -9.52
C GLU A 347 26.81 -9.88 -9.70
N MET A 348 25.85 -9.34 -10.45
CA MET A 348 25.69 -7.89 -10.65
C MET A 348 25.54 -7.13 -9.31
N MET A 349 24.74 -7.64 -8.39
CA MET A 349 24.54 -7.00 -7.08
C MET A 349 25.82 -7.04 -6.24
N LEU A 350 26.56 -8.15 -6.25
CA LEU A 350 27.84 -8.28 -5.54
C LEU A 350 28.91 -7.33 -6.10
N ASP A 351 29.04 -7.26 -7.42
CA ASP A 351 29.98 -6.35 -8.09
C ASP A 351 29.64 -4.89 -7.81
N LEU A 352 28.34 -4.55 -7.83
CA LEU A 352 27.89 -3.21 -7.48
C LEU A 352 28.17 -2.89 -6.01
N GLU A 353 27.96 -3.82 -5.09
CA GLU A 353 28.27 -3.64 -3.67
C GLU A 353 29.77 -3.38 -3.45
N LEU A 354 30.64 -4.14 -4.15
CA LEU A 354 32.09 -3.92 -4.13
C LEU A 354 32.45 -2.53 -4.68
N MET A 355 31.83 -2.14 -5.79
CA MET A 355 32.06 -0.85 -6.43
C MET A 355 31.69 0.32 -5.52
N ILE A 356 30.49 0.30 -4.93
CA ILE A 356 30.00 1.42 -4.10
C ILE A 356 30.68 1.46 -2.72
N SER A 357 31.28 0.36 -2.29
CA SER A 357 32.07 0.28 -1.06
C SER A 357 33.51 0.80 -1.23
N ASP A 358 33.96 1.04 -2.46
CA ASP A 358 35.27 1.64 -2.73
C ASP A 358 35.31 3.09 -2.25
N ARG A 359 36.38 3.48 -1.55
CA ARG A 359 36.60 4.84 -1.08
C ARG A 359 36.71 5.87 -2.21
N ALA A 360 37.03 5.43 -3.42
CA ALA A 360 37.08 6.26 -4.61
C ALA A 360 35.71 6.53 -5.24
N PHE A 361 34.64 5.84 -4.80
CA PHE A 361 33.30 6.00 -5.35
C PHE A 361 32.76 7.41 -5.10
N ILE A 362 32.25 8.05 -6.16
CA ILE A 362 31.72 9.41 -6.10
C ILE A 362 30.25 9.34 -5.65
N GLY A 363 30.04 9.29 -4.35
CA GLY A 363 28.75 9.39 -3.67
C GLY A 363 28.91 10.09 -2.32
N GLN A 364 27.86 10.72 -1.80
CA GLN A 364 27.92 11.30 -0.44
C GLN A 364 27.89 10.19 0.61
N ALA A 365 27.09 9.16 0.37
CA ALA A 365 27.06 7.93 1.14
C ALA A 365 26.65 6.78 0.20
N ALA A 366 27.22 5.60 0.41
CA ALA A 366 26.74 4.38 -0.22
C ALA A 366 26.86 3.22 0.77
N ASP A 367 25.83 2.38 0.81
CA ASP A 367 25.73 1.27 1.75
C ASP A 367 24.83 0.16 1.22
N ASN A 368 24.95 -1.02 1.82
CA ASN A 368 23.92 -2.04 1.74
C ASN A 368 23.02 -1.90 2.97
N PHE A 369 21.75 -1.54 2.75
CA PHE A 369 20.88 -1.11 3.82
C PHE A 369 20.69 -2.17 4.90
N GLU A 370 20.91 -1.77 6.15
CA GLU A 370 20.65 -2.57 7.34
C GLU A 370 19.67 -1.84 8.25
N TYR A 371 18.77 -2.59 8.88
CA TYR A 371 17.78 -2.06 9.80
C TYR A 371 17.80 -2.85 11.09
N SER A 372 18.02 -2.15 12.20
CA SER A 372 17.81 -2.68 13.55
C SER A 372 16.44 -2.23 14.04
N ASP A 373 15.51 -3.16 14.22
CA ASP A 373 14.18 -2.84 14.69
C ASP A 373 14.24 -2.26 16.11
N PRO A 374 13.73 -1.03 16.33
CA PRO A 374 13.87 -0.35 17.61
C PRO A 374 12.93 -0.89 18.71
N VAL A 375 12.09 -1.88 18.39
CA VAL A 375 11.13 -2.48 19.32
C VAL A 375 11.63 -3.83 19.82
N ASP A 376 12.01 -4.72 18.91
CA ASP A 376 12.44 -6.09 19.25
C ASP A 376 13.95 -6.35 19.08
N GLY A 377 14.69 -5.41 18.50
CA GLY A 377 16.13 -5.51 18.29
C GLY A 377 16.54 -6.42 17.13
N THR A 378 15.59 -6.94 16.34
CA THR A 378 15.87 -7.79 15.18
C THR A 378 16.67 -7.01 14.15
N LEU A 379 17.71 -7.64 13.61
CA LEU A 379 18.59 -7.05 12.61
C LEU A 379 18.31 -7.64 11.24
N SER A 380 17.89 -6.80 10.30
CA SER A 380 17.71 -7.15 8.89
C SER A 380 18.83 -6.52 8.06
N ARG A 381 19.72 -7.36 7.52
CA ARG A 381 20.83 -6.94 6.66
C ARG A 381 20.51 -7.16 5.18
N ASN A 382 21.33 -6.59 4.30
CA ASN A 382 21.26 -6.82 2.86
C ASN A 382 19.89 -6.44 2.24
N GLN A 383 19.28 -5.35 2.71
CA GLN A 383 17.92 -4.98 2.32
C GLN A 383 17.86 -4.13 1.04
N GLY A 384 19.01 -3.80 0.47
CA GLY A 384 19.15 -3.11 -0.81
C GLY A 384 20.37 -2.19 -0.84
N LEU A 385 21.03 -2.12 -1.98
CA LEU A 385 22.16 -1.22 -2.20
C LEU A 385 21.65 0.19 -2.42
N ARG A 386 22.26 1.17 -1.77
CA ARG A 386 21.86 2.58 -1.87
C ARG A 386 23.05 3.44 -2.18
N VAL A 387 22.85 4.39 -3.07
CA VAL A 387 23.77 5.49 -3.33
C VAL A 387 23.03 6.79 -3.08
N VAL A 388 23.53 7.59 -2.14
CA VAL A 388 22.98 8.89 -1.78
C VAL A 388 23.92 9.98 -2.29
N PHE A 389 23.38 10.92 -3.06
CA PHE A 389 24.10 12.05 -3.62
C PHE A 389 23.93 13.31 -2.78
N LYS A 390 24.89 14.22 -2.92
CA LYS A 390 24.78 15.55 -2.33
C LYS A 390 23.55 16.26 -2.88
N GLY A 391 22.68 16.72 -2.00
CA GLY A 391 21.41 17.35 -2.37
C GLY A 391 20.18 16.48 -2.10
N GLY A 392 20.37 15.21 -1.74
CA GLY A 392 19.29 14.33 -1.28
C GLY A 392 18.77 13.36 -2.34
N SER A 393 19.26 13.42 -3.58
CA SER A 393 18.95 12.42 -4.60
C SER A 393 19.56 11.06 -4.26
N ARG A 394 18.90 9.98 -4.68
CA ARG A 394 19.28 8.60 -4.36
C ARG A 394 19.05 7.67 -5.54
N ILE A 395 19.91 6.66 -5.66
CA ILE A 395 19.71 5.49 -6.52
C ILE A 395 19.73 4.27 -5.62
N ILE A 396 18.78 3.35 -5.81
CA ILE A 396 18.61 2.17 -4.97
C ILE A 396 18.46 0.95 -5.87
N PHE A 397 19.14 -0.13 -5.53
CA PHE A 397 19.02 -1.43 -6.18
C PHE A 397 18.52 -2.47 -5.18
N ARG A 398 17.51 -3.24 -5.56
CA ARG A 398 17.02 -4.37 -4.77
C ARG A 398 16.84 -5.60 -5.65
N LEU A 399 17.38 -6.72 -5.20
CA LEU A 399 17.05 -8.02 -5.73
C LEU A 399 15.83 -8.55 -4.96
N SER A 400 14.72 -8.73 -5.65
CA SER A 400 13.47 -9.28 -5.10
C SER A 400 13.31 -10.75 -5.53
N GLY A 401 12.55 -11.50 -4.74
CA GLY A 401 12.57 -12.97 -4.66
C GLY A 401 12.58 -13.74 -5.98
N SER A 402 13.13 -14.95 -5.91
CA SER A 402 13.13 -15.94 -6.99
C SER A 402 11.80 -16.69 -7.00
N ASP A 403 11.03 -16.58 -8.07
CA ASP A 403 9.92 -17.50 -8.34
C ASP A 403 10.39 -18.64 -9.26
N SER A 404 9.45 -19.40 -9.81
CA SER A 404 9.75 -20.48 -10.76
C SER A 404 10.35 -19.97 -12.08
N PHE A 405 10.24 -18.66 -12.36
CA PHE A 405 10.50 -18.02 -13.65
C PHE A 405 11.76 -17.15 -13.65
N GLY A 406 12.26 -16.73 -12.48
CA GLY A 406 13.54 -16.02 -12.36
C GLY A 406 13.63 -15.15 -11.12
N ALA A 407 14.53 -14.17 -11.13
CA ALA A 407 14.59 -13.12 -10.12
C ALA A 407 14.07 -11.80 -10.69
N THR A 408 13.79 -10.82 -9.82
CA THR A 408 13.50 -9.44 -10.24
C THR A 408 14.51 -8.47 -9.66
N VAL A 409 15.22 -7.74 -10.52
CA VAL A 409 16.05 -6.61 -10.10
C VAL A 409 15.22 -5.34 -10.20
N ARG A 410 15.10 -4.62 -9.09
CA ARG A 410 14.38 -3.34 -9.02
C ARG A 410 15.36 -2.20 -8.83
N LEU A 411 15.33 -1.24 -9.76
CA LEU A 411 16.09 0.00 -9.72
C LEU A 411 15.14 1.15 -9.39
N TYR A 412 15.44 1.90 -8.33
CA TYR A 412 14.68 3.06 -7.92
C TYR A 412 15.56 4.30 -8.07
N ILE A 413 14.99 5.35 -8.65
CA ILE A 413 15.65 6.64 -8.83
C ILE A 413 14.80 7.70 -8.15
N ASP A 414 15.41 8.41 -7.20
CA ASP A 414 14.81 9.51 -6.43
C ASP A 414 15.67 10.76 -6.65
N SER A 415 15.19 11.70 -7.46
CA SER A 415 15.90 12.93 -7.80
C SER A 415 15.22 14.14 -7.16
N TYR A 416 15.87 14.74 -6.17
CA TYR A 416 15.32 15.88 -5.44
C TYR A 416 15.60 17.20 -6.18
N GLU A 417 14.56 17.99 -6.40
CA GLU A 417 14.62 19.32 -7.02
C GLU A 417 13.86 20.35 -6.18
N LYS A 418 14.46 21.53 -5.97
CA LYS A 418 13.84 22.64 -5.25
C LYS A 418 13.61 23.88 -6.11
N ASP A 419 14.26 23.99 -7.26
CA ASP A 419 14.10 25.11 -8.17
C ASP A 419 12.66 25.11 -8.72
N ILE A 420 11.92 26.15 -8.39
CA ILE A 420 10.52 26.35 -8.80
C ILE A 420 10.32 26.23 -10.32
N ASN A 421 11.35 26.54 -11.12
CA ASN A 421 11.29 26.47 -12.58
C ASN A 421 11.51 25.05 -13.11
N LYS A 422 11.93 24.13 -12.25
CA LYS A 422 12.27 22.75 -12.59
C LYS A 422 11.33 21.73 -11.95
N ILE A 423 10.66 22.03 -10.84
CA ILE A 423 9.75 21.09 -10.17
C ILE A 423 8.51 20.70 -11.00
N PHE A 424 8.14 21.48 -12.03
CA PHE A 424 7.00 21.20 -12.91
C PHE A 424 7.41 20.58 -14.25
N GLN A 425 8.67 20.19 -14.40
CA GLN A 425 9.12 19.50 -15.61
C GLN A 425 8.57 18.07 -15.65
N ASP A 426 8.60 17.52 -16.85
CA ASP A 426 8.28 16.12 -17.09
C ASP A 426 9.34 15.24 -16.41
N PRO A 427 8.95 14.28 -15.54
CA PRO A 427 9.88 13.37 -14.89
C PRO A 427 10.83 12.64 -15.85
N GLN A 428 10.39 12.36 -17.08
CA GLN A 428 11.17 11.59 -18.06
C GLN A 428 11.98 12.47 -19.03
N LYS A 429 11.84 13.81 -19.01
CA LYS A 429 12.58 14.66 -19.95
C LYS A 429 14.08 14.72 -19.63
N PRO A 430 14.96 14.82 -20.65
CA PRO A 430 16.36 15.21 -20.50
C PRO A 430 16.51 16.59 -19.85
N SER A 431 17.30 16.67 -18.78
CA SER A 431 17.83 17.93 -18.28
C SER A 431 18.71 18.60 -19.33
N SER A 432 18.78 19.94 -19.33
CA SER A 432 19.57 20.75 -20.26
C SER A 432 21.09 20.54 -20.18
N VAL A 433 21.55 19.64 -19.30
CA VAL A 433 22.95 19.25 -19.11
C VAL A 433 23.29 17.92 -19.82
N GLY A 434 22.36 17.35 -20.61
CA GLY A 434 22.66 16.23 -21.52
C GLY A 434 22.39 14.83 -20.96
N GLY A 435 21.45 14.69 -20.04
CA GLY A 435 20.93 13.40 -19.56
C GLY A 435 19.50 13.55 -19.03
N PRO A 436 18.63 12.51 -19.06
CA PRO A 436 17.32 12.48 -18.39
C PRO A 436 17.34 13.17 -17.01
N VAL A 437 16.27 13.83 -16.58
CA VAL A 437 16.14 14.34 -15.19
C VAL A 437 16.37 13.22 -14.15
N LEU A 438 16.19 11.97 -14.59
CA LEU A 438 16.40 10.74 -13.83
C LEU A 438 17.67 9.94 -14.25
N LEU A 439 18.52 10.41 -15.16
CA LEU A 439 19.80 9.75 -15.55
C LEU A 439 20.92 10.75 -15.81
#